data_AF-A0A402AW02-F1
#
_entry.id   AF-A0A402AW02-F1
#
_cell.length_a   1.000
_cell.length_b   1.000
_cell.length_c   1.000
_cell.angle_alpha   90.00
_cell.angle_beta   90.00
_cell.angle_gamma   90.00
#
_symmetry.space_group_name_H-M   'P 1'
#
loop_
_entity.id
_entity.type
_entity.pdbx_description
1 polymer ?
#
loop_
_entity_poly.entity_id
_entity_poly.type
_entity_poly.pdbx_seq_one_letter_code
_entity_poly.pdbx_strand_id
1 'polypeptide(L)'
;MDKATEHHNIQISIEPPQAQIDRKIDIQLSHLPPWQEITLSAKTQDDNGITWQATATFQANERGTIQVGSQRPLKGTYQPM
;
A
#
# COMPACT_ATOMS: atom_id res chain seq x y z
N MET A 1 4.34 4.21 30.93
CA MET A 1 5.40 3.67 30.06
C MET A 1 4.96 3.99 28.65
N ASP A 2 5.21 5.23 28.23
CA ASP A 2 4.70 5.78 26.99
C ASP A 2 5.49 5.15 25.84
N LYS A 3 4.80 4.41 24.97
CA LYS A 3 5.39 3.97 23.70
C LYS A 3 5.63 5.22 22.88
N ALA A 4 6.85 5.73 22.91
CA ALA A 4 7.31 6.77 22.01
C ALA A 4 6.97 6.31 20.57
N THR A 5 6.15 7.10 19.88
CA THR A 5 5.84 6.89 18.48
C THR A 5 7.13 7.07 17.68
N GLU A 6 7.86 5.99 17.42
CA GLU A 6 8.97 6.01 16.49
C GLU A 6 8.41 6.32 15.10
N HIS A 7 8.72 7.51 14.61
CA HIS A 7 8.42 7.93 13.24
C HIS A 7 9.33 7.14 12.28
N HIS A 8 8.91 5.92 11.93
CA HIS A 8 9.54 5.18 10.85
C HIS A 8 9.30 5.91 9.53
N ASN A 9 10.38 6.22 8.81
CA ASN A 9 10.32 6.87 7.50
C ASN A 9 9.87 5.86 6.43
N ILE A 10 8.58 5.48 6.49
CA ILE A 10 7.96 4.57 5.54
C ILE A 10 8.01 5.22 4.16
N GLN A 11 8.52 4.49 3.18
CA GLN A 11 8.64 4.97 1.81
C GLN A 11 7.70 4.17 0.90
N ILE A 12 7.04 4.88 -0.01
CA ILE A 12 6.23 4.29 -1.09
C ILE A 12 6.95 4.61 -2.40
N SER A 13 7.21 3.58 -3.20
CA SER A 13 7.74 3.71 -4.57
C SER A 13 6.70 3.18 -5.55
N ILE A 14 6.49 3.90 -6.65
CA ILE A 14 5.55 3.57 -7.72
C ILE A 14 6.29 3.68 -9.04
N GLU A 15 6.28 2.61 -9.84
CA GLU A 15 6.92 2.57 -11.15
C GLU A 15 5.96 1.99 -12.22
N PRO A 16 5.73 2.69 -13.34
CA PRO A 16 6.13 4.07 -13.59
C PRO A 16 5.37 5.05 -12.67
N PRO A 17 5.94 6.24 -12.39
CA PRO A 17 5.28 7.25 -11.54
C PRO A 17 3.99 7.80 -12.16
N GLN A 18 3.84 7.67 -13.47
CA GLN A 18 2.62 7.96 -14.20
C GLN A 18 2.39 6.90 -15.27
N ALA A 19 1.16 6.41 -15.36
CA ALA A 19 0.76 5.38 -16.30
C ALA A 19 -0.60 5.71 -16.92
N GLN A 20 -0.88 5.15 -18.10
CA GLN A 20 -2.24 5.12 -18.62
C GLN A 20 -3.09 4.11 -17.84
N ILE A 21 -4.42 4.23 -17.92
CA ILE A 21 -5.37 3.45 -17.10
C ILE A 21 -5.23 1.93 -17.24
N ASP A 22 -4.77 1.45 -18.39
CA ASP A 22 -4.60 0.05 -18.75
C ASP A 22 -3.18 -0.47 -18.51
N ARG A 23 -2.28 0.40 -18.03
CA ARG A 23 -0.89 0.05 -17.79
C ARG A 23 -0.70 -0.38 -16.34
N LYS A 24 -0.04 -1.51 -16.17
CA LYS A 24 0.38 -1.99 -14.85
C LYS A 24 1.35 -0.97 -14.22
N ILE A 25 1.13 -0.69 -12.95
CA ILE A 25 2.09 -0.02 -12.07
C ILE A 25 2.55 -1.02 -11.00
N ASP A 26 3.81 -0.93 -10.63
CA ASP A 26 4.38 -1.66 -9.50
C ASP A 26 4.47 -0.72 -8.30
N ILE A 27 3.88 -1.12 -7.18
CA ILE A 27 3.88 -0.34 -5.94
C ILE A 27 4.63 -1.14 -4.87
N GLN A 28 5.65 -0.53 -4.28
CA GLN A 28 6.43 -1.11 -3.19
C GLN A 28 6.41 -0.18 -1.97
N LEU A 29 6.21 -0.76 -0.79
CA LEU A 29 6.46 -0.09 0.49
C LEU A 29 7.76 -0.63 1.10
N SER A 30 8.56 0.25 1.70
CA SER A 30 9.82 -0.10 2.36
C SER A 30 10.04 0.67 3.66
N HIS A 31 11.07 0.25 4.41
CA HIS A 31 11.43 0.79 5.73
C HIS A 31 10.36 0.56 6.79
N LEU A 32 9.55 -0.49 6.65
CA LEU A 32 8.70 -0.95 7.73
C LEU A 32 9.53 -1.80 8.71
N PRO A 33 9.20 -1.80 10.00
CA PRO A 33 9.54 -2.90 10.89
C PRO A 33 9.17 -4.26 10.27
N PRO A 34 10.05 -5.27 10.36
CA PRO A 34 9.74 -6.61 9.89
C PRO A 34 8.43 -7.12 10.48
N TRP A 35 7.61 -7.78 9.65
CA TRP A 35 6.31 -8.35 10.05
C TRP A 35 5.24 -7.35 10.47
N GLN A 36 5.49 -6.04 10.30
CA GLN A 36 4.49 -5.03 10.60
C GLN A 36 3.31 -5.14 9.63
N GLU A 37 2.10 -5.12 10.20
CA GLU A 37 0.87 -4.93 9.44
C GLU A 37 0.64 -3.44 9.15
N ILE A 38 0.28 -3.12 7.91
CA ILE A 38 -0.08 -1.77 7.48
C ILE A 38 -1.29 -1.83 6.56
N THR A 39 -2.14 -0.80 6.65
CA THR A 39 -3.26 -0.63 5.71
C THR A 39 -2.90 0.43 4.68
N LEU A 40 -2.87 0.03 3.41
CA LEU A 40 -2.76 0.92 2.26
C LEU A 40 -4.15 1.41 1.86
N SER A 41 -4.29 2.71 1.63
CA SER A 41 -5.52 3.33 1.12
C SER A 41 -5.21 4.09 -0.17
N ALA A 42 -5.96 3.79 -1.22
CA ALA A 42 -5.91 4.53 -2.50
C ALA A 42 -7.24 5.27 -2.68
N LYS A 43 -7.17 6.53 -3.13
CA LYS A 43 -8.33 7.38 -3.39
C LYS A 43 -8.13 8.13 -4.71
N THR A 44 -9.19 8.23 -5.50
CA THR A 44 -9.25 9.06 -6.69
C THR A 44 -10.62 9.74 -6.80
N GLN A 45 -10.73 10.73 -7.68
CA GLN A 45 -11.99 11.40 -8.01
C GLN A 45 -12.21 11.32 -9.51
N ASP A 46 -13.43 11.02 -9.95
CA ASP A 46 -13.80 11.07 -11.37
C ASP A 46 -14.25 12.47 -11.80
N ASP A 47 -14.54 12.64 -13.09
CA ASP A 47 -14.92 13.93 -13.69
C ASP A 47 -16.24 14.49 -13.15
N ASN A 48 -17.09 13.65 -12.54
CA ASN A 48 -18.34 14.06 -11.90
C ASN A 48 -18.14 14.45 -10.43
N GLY A 49 -16.90 14.39 -9.94
CA GLY A 49 -16.56 14.68 -8.55
C GLY A 49 -16.81 13.51 -7.59
N ILE A 50 -17.13 12.31 -8.08
CA ILE A 50 -17.38 11.15 -7.21
C ILE A 50 -16.04 10.61 -6.71
N THR A 51 -15.93 10.41 -5.41
CA THR A 51 -14.75 9.82 -4.77
C THR A 51 -14.81 8.30 -4.86
N TRP A 52 -13.77 7.70 -5.41
CA TRP A 52 -13.53 6.26 -5.40
C TRP A 52 -12.40 5.94 -4.41
N GLN A 53 -12.58 4.89 -3.60
CA GLN A 53 -11.60 4.49 -2.60
C GLN A 53 -11.46 2.96 -2.53
N ALA A 54 -10.23 2.50 -2.30
CA ALA A 54 -9.91 1.11 -2.00
C ALA A 54 -8.95 1.02 -0.82
N THR A 55 -9.08 -0.03 0.00
CA THR A 55 -8.17 -0.30 1.12
C THR A 55 -7.75 -1.75 1.17
N ALA A 56 -6.50 -2.00 1.57
CA ALA A 56 -5.99 -3.34 1.77
C ALA A 56 -4.91 -3.35 2.86
N THR A 57 -5.00 -4.32 3.78
CA THR A 57 -4.00 -4.54 4.83
C THR A 57 -3.02 -5.61 4.37
N PHE A 58 -1.72 -5.32 4.49
CA PHE A 58 -0.62 -6.22 4.18
C PHE A 58 0.30 -6.35 5.38
N GLN A 59 1.09 -7.41 5.40
CA GLN A 59 2.17 -7.60 6.36
C GLN A 59 3.51 -7.48 5.65
N ALA A 60 4.42 -6.67 6.19
CA ALA A 60 5.79 -6.60 5.69
C ALA A 60 6.52 -7.92 5.88
N ASN A 61 7.40 -8.25 4.95
CA ASN A 61 8.27 -9.42 5.09
C ASN A 61 9.40 -9.18 6.13
N GLU A 62 10.31 -10.14 6.26
CA GLU A 62 11.46 -10.08 7.16
C GLU A 62 12.39 -8.90 6.90
N ARG A 63 12.34 -8.31 5.70
CA ARG A 63 13.15 -7.16 5.30
C ARG A 63 12.42 -5.83 5.49
N GLY A 64 11.20 -5.83 6.01
CA GLY A 64 10.43 -4.61 6.17
C GLY A 64 9.88 -4.06 4.86
N THR A 65 9.52 -4.94 3.91
CA THR A 65 9.05 -4.55 2.58
C THR A 65 7.73 -5.23 2.21
N ILE A 66 6.93 -4.55 1.40
CA ILE A 66 5.66 -5.03 0.83
C ILE A 66 5.68 -4.77 -0.68
N GLN A 67 5.44 -5.79 -1.49
CA GLN A 67 5.22 -5.67 -2.93
C GLN A 67 3.72 -5.80 -3.23
N VAL A 68 3.06 -4.66 -3.48
CA VAL A 68 1.62 -4.62 -3.74
C VAL A 68 1.34 -5.28 -5.09
N GLY A 69 0.27 -6.07 -5.17
CA GLY A 69 -0.12 -6.84 -6.36
C GLY A 69 0.57 -8.20 -6.49
N SER A 70 1.71 -8.41 -5.83
CA SER A 70 2.36 -9.74 -5.73
C SER A 70 2.06 -10.44 -4.40
N GLN A 71 1.76 -9.67 -3.35
CA GLN A 71 1.36 -10.21 -2.06
C GLN A 71 -0.16 -10.23 -1.91
N ARG A 72 -0.70 -11.29 -1.31
CA ARG A 72 -2.12 -11.36 -0.95
C ARG A 72 -2.37 -10.49 0.29
N PRO A 73 -3.33 -9.55 0.25
CA PRO A 73 -3.74 -8.80 1.43
C PRO A 73 -4.36 -9.72 2.48
N LEU A 74 -4.14 -9.38 3.74
CA LEU A 74 -4.75 -10.06 4.89
C LEU A 74 -6.26 -9.78 4.99
N LYS A 75 -6.66 -8.54 4.64
CA LYS A 75 -8.04 -8.05 4.60
C LYS A 75 -8.11 -6.80 3.73
N GLY A 76 -9.31 -6.42 3.29
CA GLY A 76 -9.49 -5.21 2.48
C GLY A 76 -10.76 -5.22 1.66
N THR A 77 -10.89 -4.22 0.78
CA THR A 77 -11.99 -4.08 -0.18
C THR A 77 -11.88 -5.04 -1.36
N TYR A 78 -10.76 -5.76 -1.48
CA TYR A 78 -10.55 -6.79 -2.50
C TYR A 78 -9.74 -7.97 -1.95
N GLN A 79 -9.94 -9.12 -2.57
CA GLN A 79 -9.16 -10.34 -2.35
C GLN A 79 -8.63 -10.81 -3.72
N PRO A 80 -7.34 -11.14 -3.86
CA PRO A 80 -6.82 -11.68 -5.10
C PRO A 80 -7.37 -13.09 -5.30
N MET A 81 -7.84 -13.35 -6.52
CA MET A 81 -8.28 -14.67 -6.97
C MET A 81 -7.10 -15.66 -7.00
#